data_AF-G2Y839-F1
#
_entry.id   AF-G2Y839-F1
#
_cell.length_a   1.000
_cell.length_b   1.000
_cell.length_c   1.000
_cell.angle_alpha   90.00
_cell.angle_beta   90.00
_cell.angle_gamma   90.00
#
_symmetry.space_group_name_H-M   'P 1'
#
loop_
_entity.id
_entity.type
_entity.pdbx_description
1 polymer ?
#
loop_
_entity_poly.entity_id
_entity_poly.type
_entity_poly.pdbx_seq_one_letter_code
_entity_poly.pdbx_strand_id
1 'polypeptide(L)'
;MSSIKELSEKIARKSAIVEKWLAGKNAKVSFDQEAKDEYPDTDGESEIGMVRMVVIDDTSAFCDLFLGPREVLAPVWGAAIDNAAQQFIYHFNILHAIPLDGEATYAEISAKVGLSERKVKPVVRKAMLNQMLREDVPDHVFQTASSALLLRDHNMMNYYGFFVEQILPASAKLTEAPKKYKDSTTAQDTALSLTLNTKDVLFKYLEQSPELMARFVGAMEGVDKDPSQSQKHVITRYSWTELGKPLLSISVGGSSGFLSVELARNYPKLNFVVEDYKKNIEQGATQLLSELTERVKFVLHNFFDP
;
A
#
# COMPACT_ATOMS: atom_id res chain seq x y z
N MET A 1 30.98 -12.10 -2.14
CA MET A 1 29.83 -12.05 -3.07
C MET A 1 29.56 -13.46 -3.54
N SER A 2 28.32 -13.92 -3.47
CA SER A 2 27.96 -15.23 -4.01
C SER A 2 28.09 -15.23 -5.53
N SER A 3 28.60 -16.31 -6.10
CA SER A 3 28.67 -16.47 -7.55
C SER A 3 27.29 -16.71 -8.17
N ILE A 4 27.16 -16.49 -9.49
CA ILE A 4 25.92 -16.81 -10.25
C ILE A 4 25.46 -18.24 -10.00
N LYS A 5 26.41 -19.19 -9.97
CA LYS A 5 26.12 -20.61 -9.73
C LYS A 5 25.56 -20.84 -8.32
N GLU A 6 26.19 -20.25 -7.30
CA GLU A 6 25.74 -20.38 -5.91
C GLU A 6 24.34 -19.80 -5.69
N LEU A 7 24.04 -18.64 -6.29
CA LEU A 7 22.71 -18.03 -6.24
C LEU A 7 21.66 -18.91 -6.91
N SER A 8 21.92 -19.40 -8.12
CA SER A 8 21.01 -20.32 -8.83
C SER A 8 20.66 -21.56 -8.00
N GLU A 9 21.67 -22.22 -7.44
CA GLU A 9 21.45 -23.41 -6.61
C GLU A 9 20.70 -23.08 -5.32
N LYS A 10 20.94 -21.91 -4.71
CA LYS A 10 20.26 -21.46 -3.50
C LYS A 10 18.80 -21.11 -3.77
N ILE A 11 18.52 -20.38 -4.85
CA ILE A 11 17.16 -20.08 -5.32
C ILE A 11 16.37 -21.37 -5.53
N ALA A 12 16.93 -22.34 -6.25
CA ALA A 12 16.26 -23.62 -6.50
C ALA A 12 15.93 -24.36 -5.20
N ARG A 13 16.91 -24.51 -4.30
CA ARG A 13 16.70 -25.19 -3.00
C ARG A 13 15.66 -24.49 -2.14
N LYS A 14 15.70 -23.16 -2.05
CA LYS A 14 14.79 -22.37 -1.20
C LYS A 14 13.39 -22.28 -1.78
N SER A 15 13.26 -22.17 -3.11
CA SER A 15 11.97 -22.22 -3.80
C SER A 15 11.26 -23.56 -3.58
N ALA A 16 11.99 -24.68 -3.60
CA ALA A 16 11.40 -25.99 -3.31
C ALA A 16 10.81 -26.10 -1.89
N ILE A 17 11.40 -25.41 -0.90
CA ILE A 17 10.85 -25.34 0.46
C ILE A 17 9.52 -24.58 0.45
N VAL A 18 9.48 -23.43 -0.24
CA VAL A 18 8.28 -22.60 -0.37
C VAL A 18 7.17 -23.34 -1.12
N GLU A 19 7.48 -23.99 -2.23
CA GLU A 19 6.50 -24.77 -3.00
C GLU A 19 5.92 -25.92 -2.18
N LYS A 20 6.76 -26.65 -1.44
CA LYS A 20 6.29 -27.72 -0.54
C LYS A 20 5.34 -27.17 0.53
N TRP A 21 5.66 -26.02 1.10
CA TRP A 21 4.80 -25.36 2.08
C TRP A 21 3.47 -24.91 1.47
N LEU A 22 3.49 -24.24 0.30
CA LEU A 22 2.28 -23.84 -0.43
C LEU A 22 1.38 -25.02 -0.74
N ALA A 23 1.96 -26.13 -1.22
CA ALA A 23 1.22 -27.37 -1.48
C ALA A 23 0.57 -27.93 -0.21
N GLY A 24 1.29 -27.91 0.93
CA GLY A 24 0.76 -28.30 2.24
C GLY A 24 -0.41 -27.44 2.73
N LYS A 25 -0.48 -26.16 2.29
CA LYS A 25 -1.58 -25.24 2.57
C LYS A 25 -2.69 -25.27 1.52
N ASN A 26 -2.55 -26.07 0.46
CA ASN A 26 -3.39 -26.02 -0.73
C ASN A 26 -3.51 -24.59 -1.32
N ALA A 27 -2.43 -23.81 -1.20
CA ALA A 27 -2.34 -22.45 -1.70
C ALA A 27 -1.62 -22.43 -3.06
N LYS A 28 -2.08 -21.55 -3.96
CA LYS A 28 -1.46 -21.31 -5.26
C LYS A 28 -1.16 -19.83 -5.43
N VAL A 29 -0.01 -19.53 -5.99
CA VAL A 29 0.39 -18.18 -6.42
C VAL A 29 0.44 -18.16 -7.94
N SER A 30 -0.17 -17.14 -8.56
CA SER A 30 -0.25 -17.00 -10.01
C SER A 30 -0.39 -15.52 -10.38
N PHE A 31 -0.14 -15.19 -11.63
CA PHE A 31 -0.46 -13.88 -12.21
C PHE A 31 -1.89 -13.82 -12.77
N ASP A 32 -2.60 -14.96 -12.78
CA ASP A 32 -3.98 -15.05 -13.24
C ASP A 32 -4.91 -14.17 -12.41
N GLN A 33 -5.92 -13.60 -13.06
CA GLN A 33 -6.92 -12.73 -12.45
C GLN A 33 -7.58 -13.30 -11.18
N GLU A 34 -7.71 -14.62 -11.08
CA GLU A 34 -8.36 -15.33 -9.97
C GLU A 34 -7.39 -15.70 -8.83
N ALA A 35 -6.12 -15.29 -8.93
CA ALA A 35 -5.17 -15.42 -7.84
C ALA A 35 -5.66 -14.66 -6.60
N LYS A 36 -5.23 -15.12 -5.42
CA LYS A 36 -5.49 -14.39 -4.17
C LYS A 36 -4.74 -13.06 -4.21
N ASP A 37 -5.40 -12.04 -3.67
CA ASP A 37 -4.87 -10.66 -3.60
C ASP A 37 -3.54 -10.58 -2.86
N GLU A 38 -3.41 -11.39 -1.80
CA GLU A 38 -2.22 -11.44 -0.95
C GLU A 38 -1.48 -12.77 -1.03
N TYR A 39 -0.17 -12.70 -0.82
CA TYR A 39 0.62 -13.90 -0.60
C TYR A 39 0.15 -14.60 0.69
N PRO A 40 0.07 -15.94 0.73
CA PRO A 40 -0.37 -16.65 1.93
C PRO A 40 0.41 -16.24 3.18
N ASP A 41 -0.33 -15.91 4.26
CA ASP A 41 0.23 -15.47 5.52
C ASP A 41 1.15 -16.54 6.14
N THR A 42 2.33 -16.14 6.59
CA THR A 42 3.32 -17.02 7.24
C THR A 42 3.34 -16.84 8.75
N ASP A 43 2.31 -16.25 9.35
CA ASP A 43 2.19 -16.12 10.80
C ASP A 43 2.30 -17.48 11.50
N GLY A 44 3.11 -17.51 12.57
CA GLY A 44 3.47 -18.75 13.28
C GLY A 44 4.53 -19.60 12.57
N GLU A 45 4.91 -19.29 11.33
CA GLU A 45 5.90 -20.01 10.51
C GLU A 45 6.99 -19.06 10.00
N SER A 46 7.63 -18.32 10.93
CA SER A 46 8.62 -17.26 10.61
C SER A 46 9.77 -17.74 9.73
N GLU A 47 10.18 -19.01 9.84
CA GLU A 47 11.19 -19.61 8.99
C GLU A 47 10.80 -19.62 7.51
N ILE A 48 9.53 -19.86 7.19
CA ILE A 48 9.03 -19.82 5.82
C ILE A 48 9.04 -18.39 5.29
N GLY A 49 8.61 -17.42 6.11
CA GLY A 49 8.70 -16.00 5.77
C GLY A 49 10.13 -15.58 5.44
N MET A 50 11.11 -16.00 6.25
CA MET A 50 12.53 -15.75 5.99
C MET A 50 13.02 -16.44 4.70
N VAL A 51 12.62 -17.70 4.47
CA VAL A 51 12.98 -18.42 3.24
C VAL A 51 12.43 -17.71 2.00
N ARG A 52 11.19 -17.22 2.04
CA ARG A 52 10.59 -16.42 0.96
C ARG A 52 11.41 -15.16 0.68
N MET A 53 11.77 -14.40 1.71
CA MET A 53 12.59 -13.18 1.54
C MET A 53 13.96 -13.50 0.92
N VAL A 54 14.60 -14.59 1.36
CA VAL A 54 15.87 -15.03 0.77
C VAL A 54 15.72 -15.36 -0.72
N VAL A 55 14.62 -15.99 -1.15
CA VAL A 55 14.37 -16.25 -2.58
C VAL A 55 14.23 -14.94 -3.36
N ILE A 56 13.52 -13.96 -2.83
CA ILE A 56 13.32 -12.63 -3.47
C ILE A 56 14.66 -11.90 -3.61
N ASP A 57 15.44 -11.84 -2.53
CA ASP A 57 16.72 -11.15 -2.49
C ASP A 57 17.75 -11.82 -3.41
N ASP A 58 17.87 -13.16 -3.34
CA ASP A 58 18.81 -13.91 -4.18
C ASP A 58 18.42 -13.83 -5.65
N THR A 59 17.12 -13.83 -5.99
CA THR A 59 16.66 -13.67 -7.38
C THR A 59 16.98 -12.28 -7.92
N SER A 60 16.81 -11.24 -7.10
CA SER A 60 17.19 -9.87 -7.46
C SER A 60 18.69 -9.77 -7.72
N ALA A 61 19.51 -10.28 -6.80
CA ALA A 61 20.97 -10.32 -6.98
C ALA A 61 21.39 -11.16 -8.19
N PHE A 62 20.71 -12.27 -8.47
CA PHE A 62 20.94 -13.10 -9.64
C PHE A 62 20.66 -12.33 -10.94
N CYS A 63 19.54 -11.63 -11.02
CA CYS A 63 19.22 -10.76 -12.15
C CYS A 63 20.26 -9.65 -12.33
N ASP A 64 20.65 -8.96 -11.25
CA ASP A 64 21.61 -7.86 -11.28
C ASP A 64 22.98 -8.30 -11.83
N LEU A 65 23.44 -9.52 -11.50
CA LEU A 65 24.70 -10.06 -12.01
C LEU A 65 24.67 -10.29 -13.53
N PHE A 66 23.53 -10.66 -14.10
CA PHE A 66 23.38 -10.85 -15.56
C PHE A 66 23.19 -9.53 -16.31
N LEU A 67 22.51 -8.57 -15.70
CA LEU A 67 22.35 -7.21 -16.24
C LEU A 67 23.72 -6.49 -16.31
N GLY A 68 24.56 -6.71 -15.30
CA GLY A 68 25.79 -5.97 -15.13
C GLY A 68 25.53 -4.52 -14.69
N PRO A 69 26.58 -3.79 -14.29
CA PRO A 69 26.43 -2.53 -13.55
C PRO A 69 25.71 -1.43 -14.34
N ARG A 70 25.79 -1.45 -15.68
CA ARG A 70 25.09 -0.47 -16.52
C ARG A 70 23.58 -0.68 -16.49
N GLU A 71 23.13 -1.90 -16.72
CA GLU A 71 21.69 -2.20 -16.80
C GLU A 71 21.05 -2.30 -15.41
N VAL A 72 21.82 -2.56 -14.35
CA VAL A 72 21.37 -2.40 -12.95
C VAL A 72 20.93 -0.96 -12.64
N LEU A 73 21.48 0.04 -13.33
CA LEU A 73 21.03 1.43 -13.18
C LEU A 73 19.77 1.74 -14.01
N ALA A 74 19.37 0.87 -14.94
CA ALA A 74 18.25 1.12 -15.83
C ALA A 74 16.91 1.36 -15.14
N PRO A 75 16.57 0.64 -14.06
CA PRO A 75 15.40 0.95 -13.25
C PRO A 75 15.41 2.37 -12.68
N VAL A 76 16.56 3.00 -12.42
CA VAL A 76 16.60 4.35 -11.83
C VAL A 76 16.02 5.40 -12.78
N TRP A 77 16.39 5.39 -14.06
CA TRP A 77 15.80 6.29 -15.05
C TRP A 77 14.49 5.75 -15.63
N GLY A 78 14.31 4.44 -15.68
CA GLY A 78 13.08 3.78 -16.12
C GLY A 78 11.90 4.00 -15.18
N ALA A 79 12.14 3.98 -13.87
CA ALA A 79 11.09 4.10 -12.84
C ALA A 79 10.28 5.39 -12.96
N ALA A 80 10.89 6.50 -13.37
CA ALA A 80 10.16 7.74 -13.63
C ALA A 80 9.11 7.57 -14.74
N ILE A 81 9.47 6.85 -15.80
CA ILE A 81 8.58 6.57 -16.94
C ILE A 81 7.52 5.53 -16.54
N ASP A 82 7.91 4.49 -15.79
CA ASP A 82 6.98 3.51 -15.25
C ASP A 82 5.91 4.18 -14.36
N ASN A 83 6.33 5.01 -13.42
CA ASN A 83 5.41 5.73 -12.53
C ASN A 83 4.53 6.73 -13.28
N ALA A 84 5.06 7.43 -14.28
CA ALA A 84 4.26 8.32 -15.13
C ALA A 84 3.20 7.53 -15.94
N ALA A 85 3.53 6.33 -16.42
CA ALA A 85 2.57 5.45 -17.07
C ALA A 85 1.48 4.97 -16.10
N GLN A 86 1.85 4.64 -14.86
CA GLN A 86 0.88 4.29 -13.79
C GLN A 86 -0.05 5.46 -13.48
N GLN A 87 0.48 6.66 -13.30
CA GLN A 87 -0.33 7.87 -13.11
C GLN A 87 -1.29 8.08 -14.29
N PHE A 88 -0.83 7.93 -15.53
CA PHE A 88 -1.69 8.06 -16.71
C PHE A 88 -2.84 7.03 -16.70
N ILE A 89 -2.55 5.77 -16.36
CA ILE A 89 -3.55 4.70 -16.28
C ILE A 89 -4.62 5.04 -15.24
N TYR A 90 -4.21 5.50 -14.07
CA TYR A 90 -5.11 5.93 -13.01
C TYR A 90 -5.94 7.15 -13.44
N HIS A 91 -5.27 8.21 -13.90
CA HIS A 91 -5.88 9.51 -14.21
C HIS A 91 -6.95 9.42 -15.30
N PHE A 92 -6.70 8.63 -16.34
CA PHE A 92 -7.64 8.43 -17.45
C PHE A 92 -8.55 7.22 -17.26
N ASN A 93 -8.53 6.61 -16.06
CA ASN A 93 -9.40 5.52 -15.68
C ASN A 93 -9.33 4.30 -16.63
N ILE A 94 -8.13 3.99 -17.14
CA ILE A 94 -7.92 2.98 -18.19
C ILE A 94 -8.32 1.58 -17.72
N LEU A 95 -8.06 1.24 -16.46
CA LEU A 95 -8.40 -0.09 -15.93
C LEU A 95 -9.90 -0.37 -16.00
N HIS A 96 -10.76 0.63 -15.75
CA HIS A 96 -12.22 0.49 -15.83
C HIS A 96 -12.74 0.42 -17.28
N ALA A 97 -11.92 0.78 -18.27
CA ALA A 97 -12.27 0.62 -19.68
C ALA A 97 -12.16 -0.84 -20.16
N ILE A 98 -11.44 -1.68 -19.40
CA ILE A 98 -11.19 -3.09 -19.69
C ILE A 98 -12.09 -3.94 -18.75
N PRO A 99 -12.92 -4.85 -19.27
CA PRO A 99 -13.74 -5.71 -18.41
C PRO A 99 -12.88 -6.58 -17.49
N LEU A 100 -13.38 -6.89 -16.30
CA LEU A 100 -12.76 -7.90 -15.44
C LEU A 100 -12.78 -9.25 -16.17
N ASP A 101 -13.96 -9.72 -16.57
CA ASP A 101 -14.10 -10.99 -17.27
C ASP A 101 -14.09 -10.77 -18.78
N GLY A 102 -12.89 -10.81 -19.37
CA GLY A 102 -12.71 -10.75 -20.82
C GLY A 102 -11.54 -9.86 -21.23
N GLU A 103 -11.72 -9.20 -22.36
CA GLU A 103 -10.71 -8.36 -23.00
C GLU A 103 -11.34 -7.07 -23.53
N ALA A 104 -10.49 -6.10 -23.83
CA ALA A 104 -10.87 -4.94 -24.63
C ALA A 104 -9.78 -4.65 -25.66
N THR A 105 -10.18 -4.26 -26.85
CA THR A 105 -9.27 -3.77 -27.88
C THR A 105 -8.78 -2.35 -27.55
N TYR A 106 -7.64 -1.96 -28.10
CA TYR A 106 -7.17 -0.57 -27.97
C TYR A 106 -8.20 0.46 -28.48
N ALA A 107 -8.94 0.14 -29.54
CA ALA A 107 -10.00 1.00 -30.08
C ALA A 107 -11.14 1.21 -29.07
N GLU A 108 -11.59 0.14 -28.39
CA GLU A 108 -12.64 0.22 -27.37
C GLU A 108 -12.17 0.99 -26.12
N ILE A 109 -10.95 0.73 -25.66
CA ILE A 109 -10.35 1.46 -24.54
C ILE A 109 -10.27 2.95 -24.89
N SER A 110 -9.71 3.27 -26.07
CA SER A 110 -9.59 4.63 -26.58
C SER A 110 -10.92 5.37 -26.66
N ALA A 111 -11.96 4.71 -27.17
CA ALA A 111 -13.31 5.27 -27.24
C ALA A 111 -13.88 5.57 -25.84
N LYS A 112 -13.67 4.69 -24.86
CA LYS A 112 -14.15 4.88 -23.48
C LYS A 112 -13.43 6.00 -22.74
N VAL A 113 -12.11 6.11 -22.89
CA VAL A 113 -11.29 7.09 -22.15
C VAL A 113 -11.12 8.43 -22.89
N GLY A 114 -11.60 8.54 -24.13
CA GLY A 114 -11.54 9.77 -24.93
C GLY A 114 -10.13 10.14 -25.43
N LEU A 115 -9.26 9.13 -25.65
CA LEU A 115 -7.88 9.33 -26.11
C LEU A 115 -7.58 8.50 -27.35
N SER A 116 -6.67 8.95 -28.21
CA SER A 116 -6.27 8.17 -29.38
C SER A 116 -5.50 6.90 -29.00
N GLU A 117 -5.62 5.86 -29.82
CA GLU A 117 -4.90 4.59 -29.61
C GLU A 117 -3.38 4.81 -29.53
N ARG A 118 -2.85 5.78 -30.30
CA ARG A 118 -1.44 6.18 -30.26
C ARG A 118 -0.98 6.63 -28.88
N LYS A 119 -1.86 7.19 -28.04
CA LYS A 119 -1.55 7.60 -26.66
C LYS A 119 -1.77 6.45 -25.66
N VAL A 120 -2.85 5.69 -25.82
CA VAL A 120 -3.22 4.61 -24.90
C VAL A 120 -2.25 3.43 -25.01
N LYS A 121 -1.95 2.98 -26.23
CA LYS A 121 -1.21 1.74 -26.49
C LYS A 121 0.19 1.69 -25.88
N PRO A 122 1.04 2.73 -25.98
CA PRO A 122 2.36 2.70 -25.34
C PRO A 122 2.29 2.63 -23.81
N VAL A 123 1.33 3.32 -23.20
CA VAL A 123 1.16 3.36 -21.74
C VAL A 123 0.67 2.01 -21.22
N VAL A 124 -0.33 1.42 -21.89
CA VAL A 124 -0.85 0.09 -21.56
C VAL A 124 0.25 -0.97 -21.68
N ARG A 125 1.04 -0.96 -22.76
CA ARG A 125 2.18 -1.87 -22.91
C ARG A 125 3.27 -1.66 -21.86
N LYS A 126 3.50 -0.42 -21.42
CA LYS A 126 4.41 -0.12 -20.32
C LYS A 126 3.93 -0.74 -19.01
N ALA A 127 2.63 -0.76 -18.75
CA ALA A 127 2.03 -1.41 -17.57
C ALA A 127 2.26 -2.93 -17.53
N MET A 128 2.35 -3.58 -18.69
CA MET A 128 2.58 -5.03 -18.80
C MET A 128 3.95 -5.43 -18.26
N LEU A 129 4.96 -4.54 -18.35
CA LEU A 129 6.29 -4.80 -17.79
C LEU A 129 6.26 -4.94 -16.26
N ASN A 130 5.24 -4.37 -15.61
CA ASN A 130 5.01 -4.46 -14.16
C ASN A 130 3.88 -5.44 -13.81
N GLN A 131 3.54 -6.37 -14.72
CA GLN A 131 2.49 -7.38 -14.53
C GLN A 131 1.09 -6.81 -14.21
N MET A 132 0.82 -5.56 -14.60
CA MET A 132 -0.48 -4.91 -14.34
C MET A 132 -1.54 -5.30 -15.39
N LEU A 133 -1.13 -5.53 -16.63
CA LEU A 133 -1.99 -5.88 -17.76
C LEU A 133 -1.27 -6.92 -18.62
N ARG A 134 -1.98 -7.55 -19.55
CA ARG A 134 -1.39 -8.48 -20.53
C ARG A 134 -2.03 -8.33 -21.92
N GLU A 135 -1.29 -8.69 -22.96
CA GLU A 135 -1.70 -8.68 -24.37
C GLU A 135 -1.31 -10.04 -24.97
N ASP A 136 -2.12 -11.06 -24.69
CA ASP A 136 -1.86 -12.43 -25.17
C ASP A 136 -2.17 -12.58 -26.67
N VAL A 137 -3.12 -11.79 -27.15
CA VAL A 137 -3.52 -11.68 -28.55
C VAL A 137 -3.23 -10.24 -29.00
N PRO A 138 -2.59 -10.03 -30.17
CA PRO A 138 -2.26 -8.68 -30.63
C PRO A 138 -3.45 -7.75 -30.59
N ASP A 139 -3.28 -6.59 -29.96
CA ASP A 139 -4.31 -5.55 -29.80
C ASP A 139 -5.48 -5.84 -28.85
N HIS A 140 -5.47 -6.98 -28.15
CA HIS A 140 -6.45 -7.33 -27.13
C HIS A 140 -5.81 -7.29 -25.74
N VAL A 141 -6.36 -6.47 -24.85
CA VAL A 141 -5.83 -6.21 -23.51
C VAL A 141 -6.69 -6.90 -22.47
N PHE A 142 -6.03 -7.61 -21.55
CA PHE A 142 -6.67 -8.32 -20.44
C PHE A 142 -6.14 -7.82 -19.10
N GLN A 143 -6.97 -7.97 -18.07
CA GLN A 143 -6.55 -7.79 -16.68
C GLN A 143 -5.59 -8.92 -16.26
N THR A 144 -4.85 -8.66 -15.17
CA THR A 144 -4.06 -9.62 -14.41
C THR A 144 -4.57 -9.64 -12.96
N ALA A 145 -3.97 -10.46 -12.09
CA ALA A 145 -4.24 -10.40 -10.65
C ALA A 145 -4.11 -8.97 -10.08
N SER A 146 -3.05 -8.25 -10.46
CA SER A 146 -2.72 -6.93 -9.91
C SER A 146 -3.74 -5.84 -10.27
N SER A 147 -4.17 -5.78 -11.53
CA SER A 147 -5.20 -4.82 -11.95
C SER A 147 -6.59 -5.21 -11.47
N ALA A 148 -6.88 -6.51 -11.39
CA ALA A 148 -8.13 -7.00 -10.83
C ALA A 148 -8.26 -6.68 -9.34
N LEU A 149 -7.17 -6.79 -8.56
CA LEU A 149 -7.11 -6.34 -7.17
C LEU A 149 -7.54 -4.87 -7.06
N LEU A 150 -6.96 -3.99 -7.88
CA LEU A 150 -7.34 -2.56 -7.87
C LEU A 150 -8.83 -2.36 -8.17
N LEU A 151 -9.41 -3.13 -9.08
CA LEU A 151 -10.83 -3.00 -9.44
C LEU A 151 -11.78 -3.63 -8.40
N ARG A 152 -11.33 -4.64 -7.64
CA ARG A 152 -12.14 -5.37 -6.65
C ARG A 152 -12.06 -4.74 -5.26
N ASP A 153 -10.91 -4.17 -4.89
CA ASP A 153 -10.69 -3.51 -3.60
C ASP A 153 -10.54 -1.99 -3.76
N HIS A 154 -11.60 -1.25 -3.44
CA HIS A 154 -11.61 0.20 -3.51
C HIS A 154 -10.54 0.86 -2.61
N ASN A 155 -10.15 0.22 -1.50
CA ASN A 155 -9.13 0.74 -0.60
C ASN A 155 -7.75 0.60 -1.20
N MET A 156 -7.48 -0.50 -1.90
CA MET A 156 -6.23 -0.65 -2.66
C MET A 156 -6.18 0.31 -3.86
N MET A 157 -7.30 0.54 -4.55
CA MET A 157 -7.39 1.59 -5.59
C MET A 157 -7.11 2.98 -5.03
N ASN A 158 -7.66 3.31 -3.87
CA ASN A 158 -7.42 4.58 -3.18
C ASN A 158 -5.95 4.73 -2.75
N TYR A 159 -5.34 3.65 -2.24
CA TYR A 159 -3.92 3.61 -1.90
C TYR A 159 -3.05 3.85 -3.14
N TYR A 160 -3.29 3.11 -4.23
CA TYR A 160 -2.60 3.30 -5.49
C TYR A 160 -2.77 4.73 -6.03
N GLY A 161 -3.99 5.27 -6.02
CA GLY A 161 -4.31 6.63 -6.40
C GLY A 161 -3.59 7.71 -5.58
N PHE A 162 -3.52 7.53 -4.26
CA PHE A 162 -2.76 8.41 -3.37
C PHE A 162 -1.28 8.47 -3.79
N PHE A 163 -0.69 7.32 -4.11
CA PHE A 163 0.71 7.27 -4.53
C PHE A 163 0.94 7.93 -5.89
N VAL A 164 0.15 7.60 -6.91
CA VAL A 164 0.41 8.08 -8.27
C VAL A 164 -0.04 9.53 -8.52
N GLU A 165 -1.05 10.03 -7.80
CA GLU A 165 -1.54 11.42 -7.98
C GLU A 165 -0.93 12.43 -6.99
N GLN A 166 -0.51 11.99 -5.79
CA GLN A 166 -0.03 12.92 -4.75
C GLN A 166 1.43 12.69 -4.39
N ILE A 167 1.83 11.45 -4.09
CA ILE A 167 3.21 11.15 -3.67
C ILE A 167 4.18 11.25 -4.84
N LEU A 168 3.83 10.76 -6.03
CA LEU A 168 4.72 10.81 -7.19
C LEU A 168 5.09 12.27 -7.58
N PRO A 169 4.15 13.19 -7.76
CA PRO A 169 4.50 14.59 -8.04
C PRO A 169 5.28 15.25 -6.89
N ALA A 170 4.95 14.92 -5.63
CA ALA A 170 5.70 15.39 -4.46
C ALA A 170 7.14 14.89 -4.42
N SER A 171 7.36 13.64 -4.83
CA SER A 171 8.68 13.01 -4.87
C SER A 171 9.63 13.76 -5.82
N ALA A 172 9.10 14.25 -6.95
CA ALA A 172 9.87 15.07 -7.88
C ALA A 172 10.33 16.41 -7.29
N LYS A 173 9.70 16.89 -6.21
CA LYS A 173 10.03 18.14 -5.52
C LYS A 173 10.97 17.97 -4.32
N LEU A 174 11.44 16.75 -4.03
CA LEU A 174 12.33 16.48 -2.89
C LEU A 174 13.66 17.22 -2.95
N THR A 175 14.15 17.60 -4.14
CA THR A 175 15.36 18.44 -4.27
C THR A 175 15.06 19.94 -4.20
N GLU A 176 13.83 20.36 -4.52
CA GLU A 176 13.39 21.76 -4.49
C GLU A 176 13.07 22.21 -3.07
N ALA A 177 12.47 21.34 -2.25
CA ALA A 177 12.13 21.63 -0.86
C ALA A 177 13.33 22.13 -0.03
N PRO A 178 14.46 21.40 0.09
CA PRO A 178 15.61 21.88 0.85
C PRO A 178 16.31 23.08 0.21
N LYS A 179 16.17 23.30 -1.11
CA LYS A 179 16.70 24.54 -1.74
C LYS A 179 15.96 25.77 -1.24
N LYS A 180 14.64 25.69 -1.11
CA LYS A 180 13.76 26.79 -0.67
C LYS A 180 13.74 26.94 0.85
N TYR A 181 13.56 25.84 1.57
CA TYR A 181 13.31 25.83 3.01
C TYR A 181 14.55 25.55 3.85
N LYS A 182 15.68 25.15 3.23
CA LYS A 182 16.94 24.83 3.91
C LYS A 182 16.71 23.77 4.99
N ASP A 183 17.08 24.08 6.23
CA ASP A 183 17.00 23.20 7.39
C ASP A 183 15.69 23.38 8.19
N SER A 184 14.65 23.97 7.58
CA SER A 184 13.36 24.14 8.24
C SER A 184 12.80 22.80 8.71
N THR A 185 12.35 22.77 9.96
CA THR A 185 11.62 21.65 10.58
C THR A 185 10.12 21.89 10.63
N THR A 186 9.66 22.95 9.98
CA THR A 186 8.25 23.35 9.94
C THR A 186 7.44 22.32 9.14
N ALA A 187 6.31 21.85 9.69
CA ALA A 187 5.50 20.79 9.08
C ALA A 187 4.96 21.14 7.68
N GLN A 188 4.87 22.43 7.36
CA GLN A 188 4.42 22.97 6.09
C GLN A 188 5.54 23.07 5.04
N ASP A 189 6.81 22.99 5.42
CA ASP A 189 7.96 23.23 4.55
C ASP A 189 8.41 21.95 3.84
N THR A 190 7.48 21.32 3.12
CA THR A 190 7.68 19.99 2.50
C THR A 190 7.62 20.03 0.98
N ALA A 191 8.13 18.98 0.34
CA ALA A 191 7.98 18.75 -1.10
C ALA A 191 6.50 18.61 -1.53
N LEU A 192 5.66 18.09 -0.62
CA LEU A 192 4.22 17.96 -0.84
C LEU A 192 3.55 19.34 -0.88
N SER A 193 3.86 20.22 0.07
CA SER A 193 3.34 21.60 0.07
C SER A 193 3.74 22.38 -1.17
N LEU A 194 4.96 22.17 -1.69
CA LEU A 194 5.40 22.75 -2.97
C LEU A 194 4.58 22.26 -4.15
N THR A 195 4.29 20.96 -4.18
CA THR A 195 3.55 20.30 -5.26
C THR A 195 2.10 20.76 -5.28
N LEU A 196 1.48 20.82 -4.11
CA LEU A 196 0.08 21.21 -3.95
C LEU A 196 -0.10 22.74 -3.92
N ASN A 197 0.99 23.49 -3.98
CA ASN A 197 1.02 24.96 -3.84
C ASN A 197 0.20 25.46 -2.64
N THR A 198 0.43 24.84 -1.47
CA THR A 198 -0.31 25.14 -0.24
C THR A 198 0.62 25.63 0.87
N LYS A 199 0.05 26.40 1.79
CA LYS A 199 0.68 26.77 3.08
C LYS A 199 0.15 25.93 4.24
N ASP A 200 -0.80 25.04 3.98
CA ASP A 200 -1.35 24.16 5.00
C ASP A 200 -0.53 22.87 5.11
N VAL A 201 -0.56 22.24 6.30
CA VAL A 201 -0.06 20.87 6.46
C VAL A 201 -0.98 19.89 5.74
N LEU A 202 -0.47 18.70 5.43
CA LEU A 202 -1.18 17.69 4.64
C LEU A 202 -2.63 17.47 5.09
N PHE A 203 -2.86 17.17 6.37
CA PHE A 203 -4.20 16.87 6.87
C PHE A 203 -5.18 18.03 6.69
N LYS A 204 -4.75 19.25 7.01
CA LYS A 204 -5.56 20.46 6.83
C LYS A 204 -5.84 20.75 5.35
N TYR A 205 -4.92 20.42 4.45
CA TYR A 205 -5.17 20.49 3.01
C TYR A 205 -6.19 19.44 2.56
N LEU A 206 -6.09 18.19 3.03
CA LEU A 206 -7.04 17.13 2.71
C LEU A 206 -8.46 17.47 3.20
N GLU A 207 -8.60 18.10 4.37
CA GLU A 207 -9.90 18.52 4.91
C GLU A 207 -10.66 19.51 4.02
N GLN A 208 -9.95 20.22 3.13
CA GLN A 208 -10.54 21.16 2.18
C GLN A 208 -11.21 20.45 0.99
N SER A 209 -10.92 19.16 0.77
CA SER A 209 -11.49 18.37 -0.32
C SER A 209 -12.02 17.03 0.20
N PRO A 210 -13.36 16.86 0.27
CA PRO A 210 -13.98 15.60 0.67
C PRO A 210 -13.49 14.40 -0.15
N GLU A 211 -13.22 14.60 -1.44
CA GLU A 211 -12.70 13.56 -2.34
C GLU A 211 -11.27 13.14 -1.96
N LEU A 212 -10.37 14.10 -1.73
CA LEU A 212 -8.99 13.79 -1.34
C LEU A 212 -8.94 13.15 0.05
N MET A 213 -9.78 13.62 0.97
CA MET A 213 -9.91 13.02 2.28
C MET A 213 -10.44 11.59 2.19
N ALA A 214 -11.47 11.33 1.38
CA ALA A 214 -12.01 9.99 1.18
C ALA A 214 -10.96 9.04 0.59
N ARG A 215 -10.18 9.50 -0.41
CA ARG A 215 -9.06 8.73 -0.96
C ARG A 215 -8.00 8.43 0.09
N PHE A 216 -7.60 9.42 0.89
CA PHE A 216 -6.61 9.21 1.95
C PHE A 216 -7.10 8.21 3.01
N VAL A 217 -8.35 8.36 3.48
CA VAL A 217 -8.94 7.43 4.45
C VAL A 217 -8.99 6.02 3.88
N GLY A 218 -9.51 5.84 2.66
CA GLY A 218 -9.53 4.53 2.01
C GLY A 218 -8.14 3.94 1.78
N ALA A 219 -7.14 4.78 1.48
CA ALA A 219 -5.75 4.36 1.37
C ALA A 219 -5.22 3.81 2.71
N MET A 220 -5.50 4.48 3.84
CA MET A 220 -5.09 4.02 5.17
C MET A 220 -5.83 2.74 5.59
N GLU A 221 -7.10 2.60 5.24
CA GLU A 221 -7.83 1.34 5.43
C GLU A 221 -7.26 0.20 4.57
N GLY A 222 -6.72 0.51 3.39
CA GLY A 222 -6.02 -0.46 2.54
C GLY A 222 -4.73 -0.96 3.18
N VAL A 223 -3.95 -0.07 3.80
CA VAL A 223 -2.74 -0.43 4.55
C VAL A 223 -3.07 -1.39 5.69
N ASP A 224 -4.17 -1.20 6.41
CA ASP A 224 -4.55 -2.07 7.51
C ASP A 224 -4.89 -3.51 7.07
N LYS A 225 -5.27 -3.70 5.81
CA LYS A 225 -5.52 -5.02 5.22
C LYS A 225 -4.25 -5.77 4.85
N ASP A 226 -3.11 -5.08 4.68
CA ASP A 226 -1.82 -5.71 4.43
C ASP A 226 -1.44 -6.57 5.66
N PRO A 227 -1.29 -7.90 5.52
CA PRO A 227 -0.96 -8.78 6.64
C PRO A 227 0.31 -8.35 7.39
N SER A 228 1.26 -7.70 6.72
CA SER A 228 2.51 -7.20 7.30
C SER A 228 2.35 -5.93 8.15
N GLN A 229 1.29 -5.16 7.89
CA GLN A 229 0.94 -3.94 8.63
C GLN A 229 -0.22 -4.16 9.60
N SER A 230 -0.78 -5.37 9.64
CA SER A 230 -1.93 -5.72 10.45
C SER A 230 -1.72 -5.42 11.94
N GLN A 231 -2.74 -4.82 12.55
CA GLN A 231 -2.80 -4.55 13.99
C GLN A 231 -2.61 -5.78 14.87
N LYS A 232 -2.84 -7.00 14.34
CA LYS A 232 -2.59 -8.26 15.05
C LYS A 232 -1.19 -8.31 15.64
N HIS A 233 -0.21 -7.69 14.97
CA HIS A 233 1.17 -7.65 15.44
C HIS A 233 1.31 -6.83 16.72
N VAL A 234 0.65 -5.67 16.82
CA VAL A 234 0.63 -4.87 18.04
C VAL A 234 -0.13 -5.60 19.14
N ILE A 235 -1.27 -6.19 18.82
CA ILE A 235 -2.12 -6.90 19.78
C ILE A 235 -1.38 -8.09 20.37
N THR A 236 -0.73 -8.93 19.56
CA THR A 236 -0.20 -10.23 20.01
C THR A 236 1.27 -10.25 20.38
N ARG A 237 2.08 -9.31 19.88
CA ARG A 237 3.55 -9.35 20.04
C ARG A 237 4.08 -8.45 21.15
N TYR A 238 3.23 -7.58 21.71
CA TYR A 238 3.56 -6.83 22.91
C TYR A 238 2.98 -7.53 24.14
N SER A 239 3.74 -7.54 25.24
CA SER A 239 3.35 -8.18 26.51
C SER A 239 2.29 -7.36 27.27
N TRP A 240 1.13 -7.10 26.68
CA TRP A 240 0.03 -6.34 27.28
C TRP A 240 -0.42 -6.89 28.65
N THR A 241 -0.29 -8.21 28.85
CA THR A 241 -0.62 -8.88 30.11
C THR A 241 0.33 -8.55 31.26
N GLU A 242 1.57 -8.17 30.95
CA GLU A 242 2.61 -7.88 31.95
C GLU A 242 2.47 -6.48 32.55
N LEU A 243 1.68 -5.60 31.92
CA LEU A 243 1.52 -4.20 32.36
C LEU A 243 0.92 -4.06 33.77
N GLY A 244 0.16 -5.06 34.24
CA GLY A 244 -0.37 -5.14 35.62
C GLY A 244 -1.37 -4.03 36.00
N LYS A 245 -2.34 -4.37 36.86
CA LYS A 245 -3.46 -3.50 37.31
C LYS A 245 -4.38 -3.01 36.15
N PRO A 246 -5.56 -2.42 36.45
CA PRO A 246 -6.25 -1.63 35.45
C PRO A 246 -5.36 -0.44 35.05
N LEU A 247 -4.66 -0.57 33.92
CA LEU A 247 -3.84 0.50 33.37
C LEU A 247 -4.71 1.36 32.46
N LEU A 248 -4.67 2.67 32.66
CA LEU A 248 -5.23 3.64 31.72
C LEU A 248 -4.16 3.97 30.68
N SER A 249 -4.35 3.51 29.45
CA SER A 249 -3.51 3.86 28.32
C SER A 249 -4.13 5.03 27.55
N ILE A 250 -3.31 6.02 27.22
CA ILE A 250 -3.73 7.17 26.40
C ILE A 250 -3.26 6.91 24.96
N SER A 251 -4.23 6.80 24.05
CA SER A 251 -3.99 6.66 22.62
C SER A 251 -4.05 8.03 21.97
N VAL A 252 -2.89 8.70 21.92
CA VAL A 252 -2.71 10.02 21.30
C VAL A 252 -2.75 9.89 19.78
N GLY A 253 -3.64 10.62 19.10
CA GLY A 253 -3.85 10.47 17.66
C GLY A 253 -4.47 9.12 17.29
N GLY A 254 -5.35 8.60 18.15
CA GLY A 254 -5.90 7.24 18.04
C GLY A 254 -7.01 7.07 17.00
N SER A 255 -7.32 8.11 16.22
CA SER A 255 -8.39 8.14 15.22
C SER A 255 -9.75 7.73 15.81
N SER A 256 -10.48 6.82 15.18
CA SER A 256 -11.74 6.25 15.68
C SER A 256 -11.56 5.28 16.85
N GLY A 257 -10.33 5.08 17.35
CA GLY A 257 -10.02 4.21 18.48
C GLY A 257 -9.98 2.72 18.16
N PHE A 258 -9.91 2.34 16.88
CA PHE A 258 -10.00 0.95 16.42
C PHE A 258 -9.01 0.02 17.14
N LEU A 259 -7.73 0.42 17.30
CA LEU A 259 -6.72 -0.38 17.98
C LEU A 259 -7.00 -0.47 19.49
N SER A 260 -7.40 0.64 20.12
CA SER A 260 -7.76 0.67 21.54
C SER A 260 -8.96 -0.22 21.85
N VAL A 261 -9.95 -0.25 20.96
CA VAL A 261 -11.11 -1.14 21.04
C VAL A 261 -10.66 -2.59 20.98
N GLU A 262 -9.81 -2.94 20.03
CA GLU A 262 -9.35 -4.32 19.85
C GLU A 262 -8.46 -4.79 21.01
N LEU A 263 -7.58 -3.92 21.51
CA LEU A 263 -6.80 -4.19 22.73
C LEU A 263 -7.70 -4.33 23.96
N ALA A 264 -8.73 -3.50 24.11
CA ALA A 264 -9.67 -3.62 25.21
C ALA A 264 -10.42 -4.97 25.15
N ARG A 265 -10.82 -5.45 23.97
CA ARG A 265 -11.44 -6.79 23.83
C ARG A 265 -10.51 -7.92 24.26
N ASN A 266 -9.26 -7.89 23.80
CA ASN A 266 -8.29 -8.95 24.06
C ASN A 266 -7.70 -8.90 25.48
N TYR A 267 -7.69 -7.72 26.11
CA TYR A 267 -7.07 -7.49 27.42
C TYR A 267 -8.05 -6.81 28.38
N PRO A 268 -8.85 -7.58 29.15
CA PRO A 268 -9.89 -7.05 30.05
C PRO A 268 -9.38 -6.11 31.16
N LYS A 269 -8.08 -6.16 31.44
CA LYS A 269 -7.42 -5.30 32.44
C LYS A 269 -6.97 -3.96 31.86
N LEU A 270 -7.15 -3.69 30.58
CA LEU A 270 -6.77 -2.40 29.97
C LEU A 270 -7.99 -1.51 29.78
N ASN A 271 -7.81 -0.24 30.11
CA ASN A 271 -8.73 0.85 29.80
C ASN A 271 -8.00 1.87 28.93
N PHE A 272 -8.73 2.54 28.05
CA PHE A 272 -8.20 3.45 27.06
C PHE A 272 -8.91 4.81 27.10
N VAL A 273 -8.11 5.86 26.94
CA VAL A 273 -8.57 7.18 26.50
C VAL A 273 -8.03 7.40 25.10
N VAL A 274 -8.91 7.57 24.13
CA VAL A 274 -8.57 7.87 22.74
C VAL A 274 -8.66 9.37 22.56
N GLU A 275 -7.53 9.97 22.20
CA GLU A 275 -7.38 11.40 21.98
C GLU A 275 -7.24 11.68 20.48
N ASP A 276 -8.16 12.46 19.93
CA ASP A 276 -8.11 12.87 18.52
C ASP A 276 -8.99 14.10 18.25
N TYR A 277 -9.02 14.54 17.00
CA TYR A 277 -9.91 15.59 16.53
C TYR A 277 -11.38 15.18 16.59
N LYS A 278 -12.26 16.19 16.71
CA LYS A 278 -13.70 16.04 16.95
C LYS A 278 -14.37 15.00 16.05
N LYS A 279 -14.09 15.05 14.75
CA LYS A 279 -14.70 14.14 13.77
C LYS A 279 -14.37 12.66 14.06
N ASN A 280 -13.13 12.37 14.43
CA ASN A 280 -12.64 11.01 14.65
C ASN A 280 -13.21 10.43 15.95
N ILE A 281 -13.23 11.22 17.03
CA ILE A 281 -13.82 10.78 18.30
C ILE A 281 -15.33 10.58 18.25
N GLU A 282 -16.06 11.42 17.49
CA GLU A 282 -17.51 11.27 17.31
C GLU A 282 -17.84 10.01 16.51
N GLN A 283 -17.05 9.73 15.47
CA GLN A 283 -17.13 8.48 14.71
C GLN A 283 -16.85 7.27 15.61
N GLY A 284 -15.74 7.29 16.36
CA GLY A 284 -15.36 6.20 17.25
C GLY A 284 -16.41 5.94 18.34
N ALA A 285 -16.93 6.99 18.98
CA ALA A 285 -17.98 6.87 19.99
C ALA A 285 -19.27 6.26 19.43
N THR A 286 -19.65 6.60 18.21
CA THR A 286 -20.84 6.06 17.53
C THR A 286 -20.68 4.57 17.21
N GLN A 287 -19.46 4.13 16.91
CA GLN A 287 -19.14 2.75 16.53
C GLN A 287 -18.77 1.85 17.74
N LEU A 288 -18.66 2.42 18.94
CA LEU A 288 -18.23 1.70 20.12
C LEU A 288 -19.27 0.69 20.60
N LEU A 289 -18.84 -0.55 20.84
CA LEU A 289 -19.70 -1.58 21.43
C LEU A 289 -20.09 -1.22 22.87
N SER A 290 -21.34 -1.48 23.24
CA SER A 290 -21.88 -1.19 24.57
C SER A 290 -21.11 -1.84 25.72
N GLU A 291 -20.48 -2.99 25.48
CA GLU A 291 -19.65 -3.71 26.46
C GLU A 291 -18.30 -3.02 26.77
N LEU A 292 -17.88 -2.06 25.92
CA LEU A 292 -16.61 -1.37 26.04
C LEU A 292 -16.75 0.09 26.51
N THR A 293 -17.97 0.60 26.69
CA THR A 293 -18.23 2.01 27.01
C THR A 293 -17.60 2.47 28.33
N GLU A 294 -17.44 1.56 29.30
CA GLU A 294 -16.76 1.87 30.57
C GLU A 294 -15.22 1.86 30.44
N ARG A 295 -14.69 1.21 29.41
CA ARG A 295 -13.25 0.91 29.25
C ARG A 295 -12.59 1.70 28.14
N VAL A 296 -13.34 2.20 27.15
CA VAL A 296 -12.82 3.04 26.07
C VAL A 296 -13.56 4.36 26.10
N LYS A 297 -12.84 5.44 26.37
CA LYS A 297 -13.36 6.80 26.39
C LYS A 297 -12.72 7.60 25.27
N PHE A 298 -13.48 8.54 24.70
CA PHE A 298 -12.99 9.43 23.67
C PHE A 298 -12.89 10.86 24.20
N VAL A 299 -11.76 11.53 23.91
CA VAL A 299 -11.47 12.88 24.37
C VAL A 299 -11.03 13.71 23.18
N LEU A 300 -11.65 14.88 23.03
CA LEU A 300 -11.20 15.87 22.05
C LEU A 300 -9.85 16.42 22.52
N HIS A 301 -8.82 16.16 21.74
CA HIS A 301 -7.49 16.66 22.06
C HIS A 301 -6.68 16.87 20.79
N ASN A 302 -5.95 17.97 20.76
CA ASN A 302 -4.91 18.23 19.78
C ASN A 302 -3.59 17.99 20.52
N PHE A 303 -2.83 17.00 20.10
CA PHE A 303 -1.60 16.58 20.79
C PHE A 303 -0.43 17.57 20.71
N PHE A 304 -0.62 18.70 20.02
CA PHE A 304 0.28 19.86 20.09
C PHE A 304 -0.08 20.83 21.22
N ASP A 305 -1.27 20.68 21.81
CA ASP A 305 -1.72 21.42 22.98
C ASP A 305 -1.46 20.57 24.24
N PRO A 306 -1.16 21.19 25.40
CA PRO A 306 -0.90 20.48 26.64
C PRO A 306 -2.14 19.79 27.25
#